data_AF-A0A151L207-F1
#
_entry.id   AF-A0A151L207-F1
#
_cell.length_a   1.000
_cell.length_b   1.000
_cell.length_c   1.000
_cell.angle_alpha   90.00
_cell.angle_beta   90.00
_cell.angle_gamma   90.00
#
_symmetry.space_group_name_H-M   'P 1'
#
loop_
_entity.id
_entity.type
_entity.pdbx_description
1 polymer ?
#
loop_
_entity_poly.entity_id
_entity_poly.type
_entity_poly.pdbx_seq_one_letter_code
_entity_poly.pdbx_strand_id
1 'polypeptide(L)'
;DDFLKKLKGEPECDGPKKDKNTYDKPEEFVNSMGGYKYCKDTSQTKIKKDEENDEAHVFKDKPHKYKTGCDWTDKTTPPPPAAPPTTPVAPKIPQGDDACEIVKKILENKNPTDNVDNCNQKINSKNPQPYPEWDCANKKNLIRSEDSGACMPPRRQKLCLYYLANTINGSSDQKQLREAVIKSAAAETFLHWNYYIKYGNGKDKKLDDQLKEGNIPLDFMRSMFYTYGDYRNLCVGKNIGSSDDTNKIGPIVTSILKNGTNGGKEPT
;
A
#
# COMPACT_ATOMS: atom_id res chain seq x y z
N ASP A 1 27.32 9.06 -7.39
CA ASP A 1 27.64 8.26 -6.18
C ASP A 1 28.25 9.08 -5.04
N ASP A 2 27.60 10.19 -4.69
CA ASP A 2 28.10 11.13 -3.67
C ASP A 2 27.49 10.87 -2.28
N PHE A 3 26.34 10.20 -2.25
CA PHE A 3 25.65 9.80 -1.01
C PHE A 3 26.43 8.75 -0.21
N LEU A 4 27.02 7.75 -0.89
CA LEU A 4 27.81 6.70 -0.24
C LEU A 4 29.17 7.21 0.26
N LYS A 5 29.73 8.25 -0.38
CA LYS A 5 30.93 8.94 0.13
C LYS A 5 30.62 9.71 1.43
N LYS A 6 29.45 10.35 1.53
CA LYS A 6 28.99 11.01 2.77
C LYS A 6 28.74 10.03 3.93
N LEU A 7 28.34 8.78 3.65
CA LEU A 7 28.19 7.74 4.67
C LEU A 7 29.52 7.12 5.13
N LYS A 8 30.58 7.21 4.31
CA LYS A 8 31.93 6.72 4.64
C LYS A 8 32.86 7.79 5.22
N GLY A 9 32.50 9.07 5.10
CA GLY A 9 33.20 10.16 5.78
C GLY A 9 32.97 10.11 7.29
N GLU A 10 33.88 10.70 8.06
CA GLU A 10 33.57 10.99 9.46
C GLU A 10 32.32 11.89 9.49
N PRO A 11 31.30 11.56 10.31
CA PRO A 11 30.09 12.35 10.37
C PRO A 11 30.42 13.80 10.73
N GLU A 12 30.05 14.76 9.87
CA GLU A 12 30.01 16.21 10.16
C GLU A 12 28.87 16.54 11.14
N CYS A 13 28.76 15.77 12.22
CA CYS A 13 27.87 16.08 13.31
C CYS A 13 28.73 16.78 14.37
N ASP A 14 28.52 18.09 14.56
CA ASP A 14 29.05 18.87 15.70
C ASP A 14 28.44 18.43 17.07
N GLY A 15 27.88 17.23 17.11
CA GLY A 15 27.29 16.61 18.29
C GLY A 15 28.28 15.72 19.04
N PRO A 16 27.99 15.41 20.31
CA PRO A 16 28.81 14.47 21.07
C PRO A 16 28.93 13.13 20.34
N LYS A 17 30.17 12.65 20.10
CA LYS A 17 30.50 11.37 19.42
C LYS A 17 30.00 10.11 20.16
N LYS A 18 29.33 10.29 21.29
CA LYS A 18 28.69 9.24 22.07
C LYS A 18 27.32 9.75 22.47
N ASP A 19 26.30 9.01 22.05
CA ASP A 19 24.98 9.14 22.62
C ASP A 19 25.06 8.70 24.09
N LYS A 20 24.72 9.61 25.00
CA LYS A 20 24.70 9.32 26.44
C LYS A 20 23.37 8.72 26.88
N ASN A 21 22.41 8.61 25.97
CA ASN A 21 21.08 8.11 26.28
C ASN A 21 21.05 6.58 26.31
N THR A 22 20.41 6.03 27.33
CA THR A 22 20.19 4.59 27.49
C THR A 22 18.93 4.12 26.76
N TYR A 23 18.06 5.04 26.32
CA TYR A 23 16.79 4.76 25.64
C TYR A 23 15.89 3.82 26.45
N ASP A 24 15.95 3.92 27.78
CA ASP A 24 15.15 3.09 28.69
C ASP A 24 13.64 3.36 28.53
N LYS A 25 13.29 4.51 27.93
CA LYS A 25 11.90 4.88 27.60
C LYS A 25 11.74 5.08 26.09
N PRO A 26 10.67 4.56 25.48
CA PRO A 26 10.37 4.79 24.06
C PRO A 26 10.33 6.27 23.67
N GLU A 27 9.90 7.12 24.60
CA GLU A 27 9.76 8.57 24.43
C GLU A 27 11.08 9.28 24.13
N GLU A 28 12.15 8.81 24.75
CA GLU A 28 13.50 9.35 24.59
C GLU A 28 14.04 9.06 23.18
N PHE A 29 13.70 7.89 22.65
CA PHE A 29 14.00 7.50 21.27
C PHE A 29 13.20 8.33 20.26
N VAL A 30 11.90 8.50 20.47
CA VAL A 30 11.10 9.30 19.52
C VAL A 30 11.53 10.77 19.53
N ASN A 31 11.91 11.32 20.69
CA ASN A 31 12.45 12.67 20.78
C ASN A 31 13.80 12.82 20.08
N SER A 32 14.72 11.83 20.17
CA SER A 32 16.00 11.87 19.47
C SER A 32 15.84 11.83 17.94
N MET A 33 14.77 11.20 17.46
CA MET A 33 14.39 11.15 16.04
C MET A 33 13.65 12.41 15.54
N GLY A 34 13.59 13.48 16.34
CA GLY A 34 12.96 14.75 15.96
C GLY A 34 11.47 14.84 16.31
N GLY A 35 10.96 13.94 17.16
CA GLY A 35 9.60 14.00 17.70
C GLY A 35 8.53 14.12 16.62
N TYR A 36 7.63 15.09 16.78
CA TYR A 36 6.52 15.34 15.86
C TYR A 36 6.85 16.28 14.70
N LYS A 37 8.10 16.68 14.53
CA LYS A 37 8.51 17.68 13.52
C LYS A 37 8.02 17.32 12.10
N TYR A 38 7.81 16.03 11.83
CA TYR A 38 7.36 15.50 10.55
C TYR A 38 5.90 15.03 10.51
N CYS A 39 5.16 15.11 11.62
CA CYS A 39 3.77 14.70 11.71
C CYS A 39 2.83 15.92 11.60
N LYS A 40 2.41 16.28 10.39
CA LYS A 40 1.60 17.49 10.16
C LYS A 40 0.10 17.35 10.51
N ASP A 41 -0.44 16.13 10.58
CA ASP A 41 -1.89 15.88 10.76
C ASP A 41 -2.20 14.70 11.71
N THR A 42 -1.57 14.65 12.88
CA THR A 42 -1.90 13.63 13.91
C THR A 42 -2.65 14.26 15.08
N SER A 43 -3.68 13.56 15.57
CA SER A 43 -4.39 13.91 16.81
C SER A 43 -3.64 13.45 18.07
N GLN A 44 -2.64 12.57 17.92
CA GLN A 44 -1.78 12.12 19.01
C GLN A 44 -0.43 12.83 18.90
N THR A 45 -0.22 13.82 19.76
CA THR A 45 0.92 14.76 19.74
C THR A 45 1.67 14.82 21.07
N LYS A 46 1.32 13.97 22.05
CA LYS A 46 1.97 13.90 23.36
C LYS A 46 2.70 12.58 23.54
N ILE A 47 4.02 12.65 23.76
CA ILE A 47 4.88 11.46 23.91
C ILE A 47 5.38 11.32 25.34
N LYS A 48 5.44 12.41 26.11
CA LYS A 48 6.08 12.35 27.43
C LYS A 48 5.19 11.65 28.45
N LYS A 49 5.81 10.91 29.36
CA LYS A 49 5.13 10.14 30.41
C LYS A 49 4.35 11.01 31.39
N ASP A 50 4.80 12.23 31.66
CA ASP A 50 4.06 13.19 32.48
C ASP A 50 2.75 13.66 31.84
N GLU A 51 2.59 13.44 30.53
CA GLU A 51 1.38 13.71 29.75
C GLU A 51 0.58 12.43 29.47
N GLU A 52 0.83 11.32 30.18
CA GLU A 52 0.22 10.01 29.90
C GLU A 52 -1.32 10.03 29.98
N ASN A 53 -1.86 10.92 30.82
CA ASN A 53 -3.29 11.11 30.99
C ASN A 53 -3.94 11.93 29.86
N ASP A 54 -3.16 12.66 29.05
CA ASP A 54 -3.67 13.50 27.96
C ASP A 54 -4.25 12.64 26.84
N GLU A 55 -5.45 12.94 26.33
CA GLU A 55 -6.07 12.17 25.22
C GLU A 55 -5.24 12.14 23.93
N ALA A 56 -4.35 13.11 23.72
CA ALA A 56 -3.39 13.12 22.63
C ALA A 56 -2.12 12.28 22.90
N HIS A 57 -2.05 11.52 24.01
CA HIS A 57 -0.90 10.66 24.28
C HIS A 57 -0.81 9.46 23.31
N VAL A 58 0.40 9.25 22.76
CA VAL A 58 0.69 8.25 21.73
C VAL A 58 0.78 6.83 22.32
N PHE A 59 1.31 6.68 23.54
CA PHE A 59 1.59 5.37 24.14
C PHE A 59 0.49 4.86 25.06
N LYS A 60 -0.74 5.35 24.90
CA LYS A 60 -1.89 4.77 25.61
C LYS A 60 -2.13 3.34 25.16
N ASP A 61 -2.59 2.51 26.10
CA ASP A 61 -2.99 1.11 25.84
C ASP A 61 -4.02 0.99 24.71
N LYS A 62 -4.88 2.01 24.53
CA LYS A 62 -5.89 2.07 23.47
C LYS A 62 -5.72 3.37 22.68
N PRO A 63 -5.78 3.33 21.33
CA PRO A 63 -5.78 4.54 20.54
C PRO A 63 -7.00 5.41 20.88
N HIS A 64 -6.85 6.74 20.84
CA HIS A 64 -7.87 7.73 21.26
C HIS A 64 -9.29 7.39 20.76
N LYS A 65 -9.45 6.98 19.50
CA LYS A 65 -10.77 6.72 18.90
C LYS A 65 -11.40 5.37 19.28
N TYR A 66 -10.69 4.52 20.01
CA TYR A 66 -11.08 3.13 20.28
C TYR A 66 -11.12 2.79 21.77
N LYS A 67 -11.00 3.80 22.66
CA LYS A 67 -11.07 3.62 24.13
C LYS A 67 -12.34 2.88 24.55
N THR A 68 -13.50 3.34 24.07
CA THR A 68 -14.83 2.78 24.35
C THR A 68 -15.18 1.56 23.49
N GLY A 69 -14.57 1.40 22.32
CA GLY A 69 -14.82 0.25 21.43
C GLY A 69 -14.28 -1.07 21.98
N CYS A 70 -13.32 -1.01 22.90
CA CYS A 70 -12.66 -2.17 23.48
C CYS A 70 -13.06 -2.43 24.95
N ASP A 71 -14.08 -1.75 25.48
CA ASP A 71 -14.64 -2.06 26.81
C ASP A 71 -15.83 -3.00 26.63
N TRP A 72 -15.53 -4.31 26.56
CA TRP A 72 -16.57 -5.33 26.68
C TRP A 72 -17.17 -5.24 28.09
N THR A 73 -18.36 -4.68 28.21
CA THR A 73 -19.15 -4.74 29.45
C THR A 73 -20.12 -5.90 29.34
N ASP A 74 -19.98 -6.89 30.21
CA ASP A 74 -21.01 -7.90 30.48
C ASP A 74 -22.24 -7.19 31.07
N LYS A 75 -23.11 -6.66 30.21
CA LYS A 75 -24.43 -6.18 30.63
C LYS A 75 -25.39 -7.36 30.66
N THR A 76 -25.46 -8.03 31.80
CA THR A 76 -26.58 -8.91 32.19
C THR A 76 -27.84 -8.08 32.42
N THR A 77 -28.49 -7.65 31.35
CA THR A 77 -29.96 -7.54 31.17
C THR A 77 -30.19 -6.93 29.77
N PRO A 78 -31.00 -7.58 28.91
CA PRO A 78 -31.17 -7.11 27.54
C PRO A 78 -31.96 -5.79 27.56
N PRO A 79 -31.41 -4.69 27.00
CA PRO A 79 -32.26 -3.55 26.67
C PRO A 79 -33.31 -3.99 25.64
N PRO A 80 -34.51 -3.38 25.64
CA PRO A 80 -35.49 -3.61 24.59
C PRO A 80 -34.80 -3.43 23.24
N PRO A 81 -35.08 -4.28 22.22
CA PRO A 81 -34.29 -4.36 21.01
C PRO A 81 -34.22 -2.97 20.37
N ALA A 82 -33.08 -2.30 20.57
CA ALA A 82 -32.74 -1.14 19.79
C ALA A 82 -32.70 -1.63 18.35
N ALA A 83 -33.44 -0.94 17.47
CA ALA A 83 -33.30 -1.15 16.05
C ALA A 83 -31.81 -1.20 15.74
N PRO A 84 -31.32 -2.24 15.06
CA PRO A 84 -29.89 -2.46 14.89
C PRO A 84 -29.28 -1.15 14.40
N PRO A 85 -28.20 -0.63 15.04
CA PRO A 85 -27.43 0.42 14.42
C PRO A 85 -27.13 -0.08 13.01
N THR A 86 -27.45 0.73 12.01
CA THR A 86 -27.11 0.41 10.62
C THR A 86 -25.62 0.15 10.61
N THR A 87 -25.25 -1.13 10.66
CA THR A 87 -23.95 -1.60 10.20
C THR A 87 -23.73 -0.87 8.89
N PRO A 88 -22.58 -0.21 8.67
CA PRO A 88 -22.22 0.15 7.31
C PRO A 88 -22.36 -1.16 6.55
N VAL A 89 -23.38 -1.23 5.70
CA VAL A 89 -23.68 -2.43 4.93
C VAL A 89 -22.36 -2.75 4.26
N ALA A 90 -21.75 -3.89 4.62
CA ALA A 90 -20.57 -4.36 3.92
C ALA A 90 -20.92 -4.22 2.43
N PRO A 91 -20.22 -3.37 1.67
CA PRO A 91 -20.66 -3.04 0.32
C PRO A 91 -20.89 -4.34 -0.40
N LYS A 92 -22.13 -4.53 -0.88
CA LYS A 92 -22.58 -5.77 -1.53
C LYS A 92 -21.49 -6.13 -2.54
N ILE A 93 -20.79 -7.26 -2.31
CA ILE A 93 -19.67 -7.65 -3.18
C ILE A 93 -20.23 -7.63 -4.61
N PRO A 94 -19.62 -6.88 -5.56
CA PRO A 94 -20.12 -6.84 -6.92
C PRO A 94 -20.31 -8.27 -7.43
N GLN A 95 -21.52 -8.58 -7.91
CA GLN A 95 -21.88 -9.88 -8.48
C GLN A 95 -20.86 -10.25 -9.57
N GLY A 96 -20.25 -11.42 -9.48
CA GLY A 96 -19.28 -11.92 -10.45
C GLY A 96 -18.52 -13.14 -9.97
N ASP A 97 -17.67 -13.68 -10.85
CA ASP A 97 -16.82 -14.85 -10.58
C ASP A 97 -15.99 -14.68 -9.29
N ASP A 98 -15.71 -15.80 -8.64
CA ASP A 98 -14.84 -15.82 -7.47
C ASP A 98 -13.45 -15.25 -7.80
N ALA A 99 -12.82 -14.57 -6.83
CA ALA A 99 -11.53 -13.94 -7.06
C ALA A 99 -10.46 -14.96 -7.45
N CYS A 100 -10.45 -16.14 -6.80
CA CYS A 100 -9.49 -17.20 -7.14
C CYS A 100 -9.76 -17.79 -8.52
N GLU A 101 -11.02 -17.87 -8.98
CA GLU A 101 -11.35 -18.29 -10.34
C GLU A 101 -10.83 -17.30 -11.39
N ILE A 102 -11.00 -15.99 -11.17
CA ILE A 102 -10.44 -14.95 -12.05
C ILE A 102 -8.92 -15.07 -12.12
N VAL A 103 -8.26 -15.24 -10.97
CA VAL A 103 -6.80 -15.41 -10.88
C VAL A 103 -6.34 -16.69 -11.56
N LYS A 104 -7.08 -17.78 -11.42
CA LYS A 104 -6.77 -19.04 -12.09
C LYS A 104 -6.80 -18.88 -13.61
N LYS A 105 -7.84 -18.24 -14.16
CA LYS A 105 -7.99 -18.03 -15.61
C LYS A 105 -6.85 -17.19 -16.21
N ILE A 106 -6.44 -16.10 -15.56
CA ILE A 106 -5.37 -15.21 -16.06
C ILE A 106 -3.97 -15.82 -15.94
N LEU A 107 -3.73 -16.64 -14.92
CA LEU A 107 -2.44 -17.29 -14.69
C LEU A 107 -2.36 -18.72 -15.27
N GLU A 108 -3.43 -19.20 -15.90
CA GLU A 108 -3.47 -20.52 -16.51
C GLU A 108 -2.35 -20.66 -17.55
N ASN A 109 -1.60 -21.75 -17.47
CA ASN A 109 -0.47 -22.08 -18.35
C ASN A 109 0.66 -21.03 -18.40
N LYS A 110 0.74 -20.11 -17.42
CA LYS A 110 1.84 -19.15 -17.33
C LYS A 110 3.07 -19.76 -16.68
N ASN A 111 4.21 -19.65 -17.37
CA ASN A 111 5.51 -20.04 -16.84
C ASN A 111 6.16 -18.87 -16.08
N PRO A 112 7.13 -19.13 -15.18
CA PRO A 112 7.88 -18.11 -14.44
C PRO A 112 8.60 -17.04 -15.27
N THR A 113 8.69 -17.24 -16.58
CA THR A 113 9.32 -16.32 -17.55
C THR A 113 8.31 -15.59 -18.43
N ASP A 114 7.02 -15.83 -18.25
CA ASP A 114 6.01 -15.30 -19.16
C ASP A 114 5.53 -13.92 -18.70
N ASN A 115 5.12 -13.11 -19.67
CA ASN A 115 4.32 -11.92 -19.42
C ASN A 115 2.90 -12.34 -19.02
N VAL A 116 2.21 -11.49 -18.26
CA VAL A 116 0.79 -11.66 -17.97
C VAL A 116 0.02 -10.63 -18.78
N ASP A 117 -0.49 -11.07 -19.94
CA ASP A 117 -0.99 -10.22 -21.01
C ASP A 117 0.03 -9.10 -21.34
N ASN A 118 -0.37 -7.84 -21.26
CA ASN A 118 0.51 -6.69 -21.51
C ASN A 118 1.30 -6.24 -20.26
N CYS A 119 1.20 -6.95 -19.14
CA CYS A 119 2.10 -6.75 -18.02
C CYS A 119 3.38 -7.57 -18.22
N ASN A 120 4.43 -6.86 -18.62
CA ASN A 120 5.72 -7.45 -18.91
C ASN A 120 6.47 -7.90 -17.66
N GLN A 121 7.38 -8.85 -17.83
CA GLN A 121 8.37 -9.20 -16.81
C GLN A 121 9.09 -7.97 -16.24
N LYS A 122 9.37 -8.00 -14.93
CA LYS A 122 10.05 -6.92 -14.21
C LYS A 122 11.46 -6.65 -14.76
N ILE A 123 12.15 -7.72 -15.16
CA ILE A 123 13.38 -7.69 -15.96
C ILE A 123 13.14 -8.58 -17.18
N ASN A 124 13.48 -8.07 -18.36
CA ASN A 124 13.43 -8.84 -19.60
C ASN A 124 14.66 -9.76 -19.65
N SER A 125 14.44 -11.08 -19.72
CA SER A 125 15.53 -12.06 -19.76
C SER A 125 16.34 -12.04 -21.06
N LYS A 126 15.76 -11.57 -22.17
CA LYS A 126 16.43 -11.49 -23.48
C LYS A 126 17.33 -10.25 -23.58
N ASN A 127 16.89 -9.13 -23.03
CA ASN A 127 17.64 -7.87 -22.98
C ASN A 127 17.56 -7.29 -21.55
N PRO A 128 18.44 -7.75 -20.63
CA PRO A 128 18.39 -7.36 -19.23
C PRO A 128 18.71 -5.89 -19.06
N GLN A 129 17.67 -5.06 -18.96
CA GLN A 129 17.81 -3.69 -18.49
C GLN A 129 17.90 -3.71 -16.96
N PRO A 130 18.79 -2.89 -16.35
CA PRO A 130 18.87 -2.79 -14.91
C PRO A 130 17.51 -2.41 -14.33
N TYR A 131 17.16 -3.01 -13.18
CA TYR A 131 15.97 -2.60 -12.45
C TYR A 131 16.14 -1.12 -12.04
N PRO A 132 15.10 -0.27 -12.18
CA PRO A 132 15.26 1.15 -11.96
C PRO A 132 15.66 1.44 -10.52
N GLU A 133 16.41 2.51 -10.33
CA GLU A 133 16.66 3.08 -9.00
C GLU A 133 15.50 3.97 -8.54
N TRP A 134 15.52 4.34 -7.26
CA TRP A 134 14.58 5.32 -6.70
C TRP A 134 14.71 6.65 -7.44
N ASP A 135 13.58 7.22 -7.87
CA ASP A 135 13.56 8.52 -8.53
C ASP A 135 13.10 9.61 -7.55
N CYS A 136 14.05 10.22 -6.85
CA CYS A 136 13.82 11.32 -5.89
C CYS A 136 13.95 12.72 -6.50
N ALA A 137 14.65 12.83 -7.62
CA ALA A 137 14.87 14.11 -8.30
C ALA A 137 13.90 14.30 -9.48
N ASN A 138 12.88 13.45 -9.56
CA ASN A 138 11.91 13.39 -10.65
C ASN A 138 12.58 13.42 -12.04
N LYS A 139 13.74 12.76 -12.18
CA LYS A 139 14.56 12.81 -13.41
C LYS A 139 13.80 12.24 -14.60
N LYS A 140 12.88 11.32 -14.33
CA LYS A 140 12.06 10.64 -15.34
C LYS A 140 10.69 11.30 -15.49
N ASN A 141 10.45 12.44 -14.85
CA ASN A 141 9.17 13.14 -14.81
C ASN A 141 8.02 12.20 -14.43
N LEU A 142 8.24 11.34 -13.43
CA LEU A 142 7.28 10.31 -12.96
C LEU A 142 6.34 10.82 -11.87
N ILE A 143 6.68 11.92 -11.22
CA ILE A 143 5.93 12.53 -10.12
C ILE A 143 5.35 13.86 -10.61
N ARG A 144 4.13 14.18 -10.20
CA ARG A 144 3.49 15.46 -10.51
C ARG A 144 4.24 16.61 -9.84
N SER A 145 4.17 17.81 -10.42
CA SER A 145 4.93 18.96 -9.91
C SER A 145 4.47 19.39 -8.51
N GLU A 146 3.18 19.22 -8.18
CA GLU A 146 2.63 19.51 -6.86
C GLU A 146 3.15 18.58 -5.75
N ASP A 147 3.65 17.39 -6.12
CA ASP A 147 4.20 16.39 -5.20
C ASP A 147 5.74 16.44 -5.15
N SER A 148 6.33 17.60 -5.48
CA SER A 148 7.78 17.80 -5.48
C SER A 148 8.41 17.51 -4.11
N GLY A 149 9.52 16.77 -4.11
CA GLY A 149 10.21 16.28 -2.90
C GLY A 149 9.88 14.82 -2.55
N ALA A 150 8.88 14.22 -3.18
CA ALA A 150 8.64 12.78 -3.07
C ALA A 150 9.65 11.95 -3.89
N CYS A 151 9.86 10.69 -3.50
CA CYS A 151 10.64 9.73 -4.26
C CYS A 151 9.75 8.60 -4.80
N MET A 152 9.88 8.27 -6.08
CA MET A 152 9.14 7.19 -6.72
C MET A 152 9.91 5.86 -6.58
N PRO A 153 9.41 4.88 -5.81
CA PRO A 153 10.11 3.61 -5.62
C PRO A 153 10.18 2.81 -6.93
N PRO A 154 11.27 2.07 -7.19
CA PRO A 154 11.45 1.22 -8.37
C PRO A 154 10.25 0.33 -8.69
N ARG A 155 9.68 -0.28 -7.64
CA ARG A 155 8.48 -1.13 -7.72
C ARG A 155 7.29 -0.38 -8.33
N ARG A 156 7.04 0.86 -7.88
CA ARG A 156 5.94 1.69 -8.39
C ARG A 156 6.18 2.16 -9.83
N GLN A 157 7.44 2.42 -10.20
CA GLN A 157 7.81 2.75 -11.59
C GLN A 157 7.49 1.61 -12.56
N LYS A 158 7.55 0.36 -12.09
CA LYS A 158 7.25 -0.86 -12.89
C LYS A 158 5.92 -1.53 -12.52
N LEU A 159 5.01 -0.82 -11.85
CA LEU A 159 3.71 -1.36 -11.43
C LEU A 159 2.85 -1.72 -12.65
N CYS A 160 2.21 -2.90 -12.63
CA CYS A 160 1.32 -3.36 -13.70
C CYS A 160 -0.01 -2.59 -13.68
N LEU A 161 -0.18 -1.66 -14.62
CA LEU A 161 -1.40 -0.83 -14.72
C LEU A 161 -2.32 -1.22 -15.88
N TYR A 162 -1.94 -2.20 -16.69
CA TYR A 162 -2.61 -2.53 -17.95
C TYR A 162 -4.14 -2.66 -17.81
N TYR A 163 -4.63 -3.48 -16.88
CA TYR A 163 -6.08 -3.69 -16.70
C TYR A 163 -6.80 -2.42 -16.23
N LEU A 164 -6.21 -1.68 -15.30
CA LEU A 164 -6.80 -0.42 -14.81
C LEU A 164 -6.73 0.71 -15.84
N ALA A 165 -5.75 0.73 -16.73
CA ALA A 165 -5.64 1.77 -17.76
C ALA A 165 -6.51 1.44 -19.00
N ASN A 166 -6.66 0.16 -19.35
CA ASN A 166 -7.26 -0.24 -20.63
C ASN A 166 -8.63 -0.90 -20.47
N THR A 167 -8.85 -1.72 -19.45
CA THR A 167 -10.10 -2.51 -19.32
C THR A 167 -11.27 -1.66 -18.81
N ILE A 168 -11.02 -0.68 -17.96
CA ILE A 168 -12.07 0.17 -17.38
C ILE A 168 -12.28 1.49 -18.15
N ASN A 169 -11.46 1.77 -19.15
CA ASN A 169 -11.55 3.01 -19.91
C ASN A 169 -12.87 3.06 -20.69
N GLY A 170 -13.70 4.07 -20.42
CA GLY A 170 -15.05 4.19 -21.00
C GLY A 170 -16.09 3.23 -20.41
N SER A 171 -15.75 2.45 -19.38
CA SER A 171 -16.68 1.56 -18.69
C SER A 171 -17.51 2.32 -17.65
N SER A 172 -18.75 1.86 -17.43
CA SER A 172 -19.62 2.26 -16.32
C SER A 172 -19.92 1.10 -15.36
N ASP A 173 -19.31 -0.06 -15.57
CA ASP A 173 -19.63 -1.31 -14.88
C ASP A 173 -18.72 -1.59 -13.69
N GLN A 174 -19.31 -1.70 -12.49
CA GLN A 174 -18.60 -2.06 -11.26
C GLN A 174 -18.01 -3.47 -11.29
N LYS A 175 -18.61 -4.41 -12.04
CA LYS A 175 -18.07 -5.77 -12.20
C LYS A 175 -16.76 -5.75 -12.98
N GLN A 176 -16.71 -5.00 -14.09
CA GLN A 176 -15.46 -4.81 -14.84
C GLN A 176 -14.38 -4.13 -14.00
N LEU A 177 -14.74 -3.14 -13.19
CA LEU A 177 -13.80 -2.52 -12.25
C LEU A 177 -13.24 -3.54 -11.25
N ARG A 178 -14.11 -4.36 -10.63
CA ARG A 178 -13.69 -5.43 -9.71
C ARG A 178 -12.73 -6.40 -10.40
N GLU A 179 -13.08 -6.87 -11.59
CA GLU A 179 -12.23 -7.79 -12.35
C GLU A 179 -10.88 -7.17 -12.73
N ALA A 180 -10.85 -5.90 -13.14
CA ALA A 180 -9.62 -5.20 -13.50
C ALA A 180 -8.68 -5.06 -12.30
N VAL A 181 -9.20 -4.72 -11.12
CA VAL A 181 -8.41 -4.63 -9.88
C VAL A 181 -7.82 -6.00 -9.52
N ILE A 182 -8.62 -7.08 -9.59
CA ILE A 182 -8.17 -8.45 -9.29
C ILE A 182 -7.08 -8.88 -10.27
N LYS A 183 -7.31 -8.68 -11.58
CA LYS A 183 -6.33 -9.02 -12.64
C LYS A 183 -5.02 -8.24 -12.47
N SER A 184 -5.09 -6.95 -12.16
CA SER A 184 -3.91 -6.14 -11.85
C SER A 184 -3.13 -6.67 -10.65
N ALA A 185 -3.80 -6.95 -9.54
CA ALA A 185 -3.15 -7.49 -8.34
C ALA A 185 -2.51 -8.87 -8.59
N ALA A 186 -3.18 -9.73 -9.35
CA ALA A 186 -2.70 -11.06 -9.69
C ALA A 186 -1.46 -11.02 -10.60
N ALA A 187 -1.54 -10.26 -11.70
CA ALA A 187 -0.43 -10.08 -12.62
C ALA A 187 0.78 -9.45 -11.93
N GLU A 188 0.57 -8.40 -11.12
CA GLU A 188 1.65 -7.76 -10.39
C GLU A 188 2.31 -8.72 -9.39
N THR A 189 1.52 -9.45 -8.60
CA THR A 189 2.04 -10.39 -7.60
C THR A 189 2.83 -11.51 -8.28
N PHE A 190 2.31 -12.09 -9.37
CA PHE A 190 2.99 -13.12 -10.13
C PHE A 190 4.33 -12.63 -10.70
N LEU A 191 4.33 -11.49 -11.39
CA LEU A 191 5.54 -10.93 -12.00
C LEU A 191 6.55 -10.49 -10.94
N HIS A 192 6.07 -9.96 -9.81
CA HIS A 192 6.93 -9.53 -8.71
C HIS A 192 7.53 -10.70 -7.94
N TRP A 193 6.78 -11.80 -7.74
CA TRP A 193 7.30 -13.04 -7.16
C TRP A 193 8.45 -13.60 -8.00
N ASN A 194 8.23 -13.74 -9.30
CA ASN A 194 9.24 -14.23 -10.23
C ASN A 194 10.50 -13.36 -10.23
N TYR A 195 10.35 -12.04 -10.09
CA TYR A 195 11.48 -11.13 -9.90
C TYR A 195 12.20 -11.37 -8.57
N TYR A 196 11.44 -11.46 -7.48
CA TYR A 196 11.96 -11.62 -6.12
C TYR A 196 12.82 -12.87 -5.97
N ILE A 197 12.39 -14.01 -6.53
CA ILE A 197 13.12 -15.28 -6.45
C ILE A 197 14.30 -15.38 -7.43
N LYS A 198 14.33 -14.57 -8.51
CA LYS A 198 15.41 -14.60 -9.52
C LYS A 198 16.49 -13.53 -9.30
N TYR A 199 16.08 -12.35 -8.85
CA TYR A 199 16.93 -11.16 -8.81
C TYR A 199 16.88 -10.41 -7.48
N GLY A 200 15.85 -10.64 -6.65
CA GLY A 200 15.68 -9.98 -5.37
C GLY A 200 16.26 -10.76 -4.19
N ASN A 201 15.80 -10.43 -2.98
CA ASN A 201 16.25 -11.06 -1.74
C ASN A 201 15.86 -12.54 -1.60
N GLY A 202 14.96 -13.03 -2.46
CA GLY A 202 14.57 -14.44 -2.54
C GLY A 202 15.52 -15.28 -3.39
N LYS A 203 16.47 -14.66 -4.08
CA LYS A 203 17.43 -15.34 -4.92
C LYS A 203 18.23 -16.38 -4.13
N ASP A 204 18.39 -17.56 -4.72
CA ASP A 204 19.13 -18.71 -4.18
C ASP A 204 18.53 -19.34 -2.91
N LYS A 205 17.34 -18.89 -2.45
CA LYS A 205 16.68 -19.40 -1.24
C LYS A 205 15.67 -20.53 -1.47
N LYS A 206 15.48 -21.00 -2.71
CA LYS A 206 14.55 -22.08 -3.10
C LYS A 206 13.16 -21.95 -2.44
N LEU A 207 12.52 -20.80 -2.60
CA LEU A 207 11.31 -20.43 -1.87
C LEU A 207 10.01 -20.97 -2.50
N ASP A 208 10.09 -21.67 -3.63
CA ASP A 208 8.91 -22.18 -4.34
C ASP A 208 8.13 -23.22 -3.53
N ASP A 209 8.81 -24.09 -2.80
CA ASP A 209 8.15 -25.11 -1.97
C ASP A 209 7.50 -24.48 -0.72
N GLN A 210 8.17 -23.49 -0.11
CA GLN A 210 7.58 -22.72 1.00
C GLN A 210 6.31 -21.99 0.55
N LEU A 211 6.30 -21.43 -0.66
CA LEU A 211 5.11 -20.77 -1.19
C LEU A 211 3.94 -21.75 -1.37
N LYS A 212 4.20 -22.99 -1.84
CA LYS A 212 3.15 -24.03 -1.98
C LYS A 212 2.55 -24.43 -0.64
N GLU A 213 3.34 -24.38 0.42
CA GLU A 213 2.89 -24.61 1.81
C GLU A 213 2.16 -23.40 2.40
N GLY A 214 2.06 -22.28 1.67
CA GLY A 214 1.43 -21.04 2.13
C GLY A 214 2.34 -20.11 2.92
N ASN A 215 3.64 -20.42 3.01
CA ASN A 215 4.62 -19.61 3.72
C ASN A 215 5.18 -18.51 2.79
N ILE A 216 4.77 -17.26 3.04
CA ILE A 216 5.23 -16.10 2.27
C ILE A 216 6.38 -15.42 3.03
N PRO A 217 7.55 -15.21 2.40
CA PRO A 217 8.64 -14.44 3.00
C PRO A 217 8.19 -13.05 3.45
N LEU A 218 8.56 -12.68 4.68
CA LEU A 218 8.09 -11.43 5.31
C LEU A 218 8.44 -10.17 4.50
N ASP A 219 9.61 -10.12 3.86
CA ASP A 219 10.03 -9.00 3.02
C ASP A 219 9.27 -8.94 1.69
N PHE A 220 8.92 -10.09 1.10
CA PHE A 220 8.03 -10.15 -0.05
C PHE A 220 6.61 -9.70 0.31
N MET A 221 6.07 -10.19 1.44
CA MET A 221 4.75 -9.79 1.94
C MET A 221 4.67 -8.28 2.19
N ARG A 222 5.73 -7.67 2.74
CA ARG A 222 5.84 -6.21 2.87
C ARG A 222 5.73 -5.50 1.51
N SER A 223 6.34 -6.04 0.46
CA SER A 223 6.22 -5.51 -0.89
C SER A 223 4.79 -5.60 -1.45
N MET A 224 4.06 -6.67 -1.12
CA MET A 224 2.64 -6.80 -1.47
C MET A 224 1.79 -5.70 -0.83
N PHE A 225 2.03 -5.37 0.45
CA PHE A 225 1.32 -4.27 1.11
C PHE A 225 1.58 -2.91 0.45
N TYR A 226 2.82 -2.63 0.04
CA TYR A 226 3.12 -1.39 -0.68
C TYR A 226 2.42 -1.33 -2.04
N THR A 227 2.35 -2.47 -2.73
CA THR A 227 1.65 -2.60 -4.01
C THR A 227 0.15 -2.39 -3.85
N TYR A 228 -0.45 -2.96 -2.81
CA TYR A 228 -1.85 -2.71 -2.45
C TYR A 228 -2.10 -1.22 -2.18
N GLY A 229 -1.21 -0.58 -1.41
CA GLY A 229 -1.27 0.86 -1.14
C GLY A 229 -1.23 1.71 -2.41
N ASP A 230 -0.38 1.35 -3.37
CA ASP A 230 -0.31 2.05 -4.66
C ASP A 230 -1.59 1.90 -5.48
N TYR A 231 -2.11 0.68 -5.62
CA TYR A 231 -3.37 0.45 -6.34
C TYR A 231 -4.53 1.17 -5.67
N ARG A 232 -4.59 1.16 -4.35
CA ARG A 232 -5.57 1.94 -3.59
C ARG A 232 -5.47 3.41 -3.94
N ASN A 233 -4.27 4.00 -3.85
CA ASN A 233 -4.06 5.42 -4.13
C ASN A 233 -4.41 5.79 -5.57
N LEU A 234 -4.15 4.90 -6.54
CA LEU A 234 -4.63 5.05 -7.92
C LEU A 234 -6.16 5.08 -7.99
N CYS A 235 -6.83 4.12 -7.37
CA CYS A 235 -8.30 4.01 -7.39
C CYS A 235 -8.99 5.19 -6.71
N VAL A 236 -8.42 5.72 -5.62
CA VAL A 236 -9.01 6.86 -4.88
C VAL A 236 -8.52 8.23 -5.37
N GLY A 237 -7.79 8.29 -6.48
CA GLY A 237 -7.29 9.55 -7.05
C GLY A 237 -6.27 10.29 -6.18
N LYS A 238 -5.56 9.59 -5.28
CA LYS A 238 -4.48 10.12 -4.44
C LYS A 238 -3.08 9.69 -4.90
N ASN A 239 -2.97 9.22 -6.14
CA ASN A 239 -1.70 8.87 -6.75
C ASN A 239 -0.88 10.13 -7.06
N ILE A 240 0.44 10.03 -6.88
CA ILE A 240 1.40 11.11 -7.18
C ILE A 240 2.07 10.97 -8.55
N GLY A 241 1.76 9.90 -9.29
CA GLY A 241 2.32 9.63 -10.61
C GLY A 241 1.82 10.61 -11.67
N SER A 242 2.70 11.10 -12.53
CA SER A 242 2.43 12.12 -13.56
C SER A 242 1.92 11.57 -14.89
N SER A 243 2.04 10.26 -15.14
CA SER A 243 1.67 9.67 -16.43
C SER A 243 0.16 9.75 -16.68
N ASP A 244 -0.22 9.85 -17.95
CA ASP A 244 -1.60 9.82 -18.41
C ASP A 244 -2.39 8.64 -17.84
N ASP A 245 -1.82 7.43 -17.92
CA ASP A 245 -2.45 6.21 -17.41
C ASP A 245 -2.74 6.33 -15.90
N THR A 246 -1.78 6.85 -15.13
CA THR A 246 -1.95 6.98 -13.67
C THR A 246 -2.93 8.07 -13.28
N ASN A 247 -3.03 9.15 -14.07
CA ASN A 247 -3.92 10.28 -13.81
C ASN A 247 -5.37 9.98 -14.20
N LYS A 248 -5.60 9.13 -15.21
CA LYS A 248 -6.95 8.79 -15.69
C LYS A 248 -7.67 7.77 -14.82
N ILE A 249 -6.95 6.86 -14.14
CA ILE A 249 -7.54 5.78 -13.34
C ILE A 249 -8.49 6.31 -12.26
N GLY A 250 -8.04 7.24 -11.42
CA GLY A 250 -8.85 7.76 -10.29
C GLY A 250 -10.19 8.38 -10.72
N PRO A 251 -10.21 9.30 -11.70
CA PRO A 251 -11.45 9.83 -12.26
C PRO A 251 -12.39 8.78 -12.86
N ILE A 252 -11.85 7.81 -13.60
CA ILE A 252 -12.65 6.71 -14.20
C ILE A 252 -13.30 5.86 -13.10
N VAL A 253 -12.52 5.45 -12.10
CA VAL A 253 -13.03 4.69 -10.95
C VAL A 253 -14.13 5.46 -10.22
N THR A 254 -13.92 6.76 -9.99
CA THR A 254 -14.93 7.62 -9.35
C THR A 254 -16.22 7.68 -10.16
N SER A 255 -16.13 7.75 -11.50
CA SER A 255 -17.29 7.74 -12.40
C SER A 255 -18.08 6.42 -12.32
N ILE A 256 -17.38 5.27 -12.41
CA ILE A 256 -17.99 3.94 -12.31
C ILE A 256 -18.72 3.75 -10.97
N LEU A 257 -18.10 4.18 -9.87
CA LEU A 257 -18.69 4.04 -8.54
C LEU A 257 -19.93 4.91 -8.36
N LYS A 258 -19.94 6.15 -8.90
CA LYS A 258 -21.11 7.04 -8.87
C LYS A 258 -22.29 6.52 -9.71
N ASN A 259 -22.02 5.89 -10.85
CA ASN A 259 -23.07 5.36 -11.71
C ASN A 259 -23.77 4.16 -11.09
N GLY A 260 -23.06 3.33 -10.32
CA GLY A 260 -23.67 2.20 -9.61
C GLY A 260 -24.53 2.57 -8.39
N THR A 261 -24.44 3.80 -7.88
CA THR A 261 -25.30 4.27 -6.77
C THR A 261 -26.68 4.78 -7.20
N ASN A 262 -26.93 5.01 -8.50
CA ASN A 262 -28.23 5.48 -9.01
C ASN A 262 -29.34 4.40 -8.99
N GLY A 263 -29.09 3.20 -8.45
CA GLY A 263 -30.07 2.14 -8.23
C GLY A 263 -30.63 2.05 -6.80
N GLY A 264 -30.17 2.89 -5.86
CA GLY A 264 -30.65 2.90 -4.48
C GLY A 264 -31.37 4.21 -4.18
N LYS A 265 -32.70 4.17 -4.08
CA LYS A 265 -33.49 5.25 -3.49
C LYS A 265 -32.97 5.53 -2.08
N GLU A 266 -32.48 6.74 -1.85
CA GLU A 266 -32.13 7.26 -0.53
C GLU A 266 -33.42 7.31 0.31
N PRO A 267 -33.49 6.65 1.49
CA PRO A 267 -34.61 6.84 2.39
C PRO A 267 -34.45 8.20 3.08
N THR A 268 -35.44 9.06 2.84
CA THR A 268 -35.76 10.30 3.58
C THR A 268 -35.78 10.12 5.08
#